data_AF-A0AAT9M3K9-F1
#
_entry.id   AF-A0AAT9M3K9-F1
#
_cell.length_a   1.000
_cell.length_b   1.000
_cell.length_c   1.000
_cell.angle_alpha   90.00
_cell.angle_beta   90.00
_cell.angle_gamma   90.00
#
_symmetry.space_group_name_H-M   'P 1'
#
loop_
_entity.id
_entity.type
_entity.pdbx_description
1 polymer ?
#
loop_
_entity_poly.entity_id
_entity_poly.type
_entity_poly.pdbx_seq_one_letter_code
_entity_poly.pdbx_strand_id
1 'polypeptide(L)'
;MTDSEQMAELLARNAAMLDSMSQLLASAQEQLAHVQQLNRDLRTRTCMAQSPDQMVTVVVDGVGGLRQLSFDRDAFEHHTPASLADAVGQAVRDAIQQSSNASALLEGDDAAPTHAESPSARHGAGPPPILESNTAEEPLFTTQPEVVERPAADEEPLEAEQLVPVAAVEPIFDSDPIPVQVPMPEPAPMPVSAPVMIQDPAPPAADQSASGSQIEHVMTALSKLQSYTGIVTRVLGVRDPERAAAIAAEYQLGDTIIERTFLSTSANPAYTGDGLVRYTIDARHDGKLIGAISEDGEQFGEVVFGPGSAFRVTGKRYYPSIRGWDIALEELG
;
A
#
# COMPACT_ATOMS: atom_id res chain seq x y z
N MET A 1 54.73 34.80 -1.52
CA MET A 1 53.59 33.94 -1.14
C MET A 1 54.07 32.53 -1.29
N THR A 2 54.02 31.77 -0.20
CA THR A 2 54.56 30.40 -0.16
C THR A 2 53.47 29.42 -0.59
N ASP A 3 53.84 28.31 -1.23
CA ASP A 3 52.89 27.27 -1.66
C ASP A 3 51.98 26.78 -0.50
N SER A 4 52.45 26.89 0.75
CA SER A 4 51.69 26.59 1.96
C SER A 4 50.51 27.55 2.20
N GLU A 5 50.63 28.83 1.85
CA GLU A 5 49.55 29.81 2.01
C GLU A 5 48.45 29.57 0.98
N GLN A 6 48.83 29.25 -0.27
CA GLN A 6 47.88 28.92 -1.34
C GLN A 6 47.11 27.63 -1.05
N MET A 7 47.78 26.61 -0.48
CA MET A 7 47.12 25.38 -0.07
C MET A 7 46.14 25.61 1.08
N ALA A 8 46.51 26.42 2.07
CA ALA A 8 45.62 26.78 3.18
C ALA A 8 44.37 27.54 2.69
N GLU A 9 44.54 28.47 1.74
CA GLU A 9 43.43 29.21 1.14
C GLU A 9 42.50 28.31 0.32
N LEU A 10 43.05 27.36 -0.44
CA LEU A 10 42.26 26.37 -1.18
C LEU A 10 41.45 25.46 -0.25
N LEU A 11 42.05 24.98 0.84
CA LEU A 11 41.35 24.16 1.84
C LEU A 11 40.25 24.95 2.54
N ALA A 12 40.50 26.20 2.91
CA ALA A 12 39.50 27.08 3.51
C ALA A 12 38.31 27.33 2.54
N ARG A 13 38.60 27.54 1.26
CA ARG A 13 37.57 27.73 0.23
C ARG A 13 36.75 26.47 -0.01
N ASN A 14 37.39 25.30 -0.04
CA ASN A 14 36.71 24.03 -0.24
C ASN A 14 35.81 23.71 0.98
N ALA A 15 36.31 23.96 2.20
CA ALA A 15 35.52 23.84 3.41
C ALA A 15 34.28 24.76 3.41
N ALA A 16 34.44 26.03 3.01
CA ALA A 16 33.32 26.97 2.89
C ALA A 16 32.29 26.56 1.81
N MET A 17 32.75 25.95 0.71
CA MET A 17 31.85 25.45 -0.33
C MET A 17 31.04 24.25 0.18
N LEU A 18 31.68 23.28 0.83
CA LEU A 18 31.01 22.13 1.42
C LEU A 18 29.99 22.56 2.49
N ASP A 19 30.35 23.53 3.32
CA ASP A 19 29.44 24.10 4.33
C ASP A 19 28.20 24.71 3.66
N SER A 20 28.40 25.51 2.59
CA SER A 20 27.29 26.08 1.81
C SER A 20 26.39 25.01 1.17
N MET A 21 26.95 23.93 0.64
CA MET A 21 26.18 22.84 0.04
C MET A 21 25.39 22.07 1.11
N SER A 22 25.99 21.87 2.28
CA SER A 22 25.32 21.22 3.42
C SER A 22 24.13 22.05 3.90
N GLN A 23 24.28 23.37 3.97
CA GLN A 23 23.21 24.29 4.36
C GLN A 23 22.07 24.30 3.33
N LEU A 24 22.39 24.27 2.03
CA LEU A 24 21.37 24.16 0.98
C LEU A 24 20.59 22.85 1.08
N LEU A 25 21.28 21.72 1.26
CA LEU A 25 20.62 20.41 1.41
C LEU A 25 19.73 20.35 2.65
N ALA A 26 20.19 20.88 3.79
CA ALA A 26 19.40 20.97 5.00
C ALA A 26 18.13 21.80 4.77
N SER A 27 18.24 22.98 4.14
CA SER A 27 17.08 23.83 3.84
C SER A 27 16.08 23.16 2.88
N ALA A 28 16.55 22.40 1.89
CA ALA A 28 15.69 21.68 0.96
C ALA A 28 14.94 20.52 1.65
N GLN A 29 15.61 19.81 2.55
CA GLN A 29 14.98 18.77 3.38
C GLN A 29 13.92 19.35 4.31
N GLU A 30 14.18 20.49 4.95
CA GLU A 30 13.21 21.20 5.79
C GLU A 30 11.98 21.64 4.99
N GLN A 31 12.17 22.19 3.78
CA GLN A 31 11.07 22.58 2.90
C GLN A 31 10.21 21.37 2.48
N LEU A 32 10.85 20.25 2.15
CA LEU A 32 10.13 19.03 1.77
C LEU A 32 9.34 18.46 2.96
N ALA A 33 9.93 18.42 4.15
CA ALA A 33 9.23 18.00 5.36
C ALA A 33 8.04 18.91 5.68
N HIS A 34 8.19 20.22 5.47
CA HIS A 34 7.11 21.19 5.66
C HIS A 34 5.95 20.96 4.68
N VAL A 35 6.23 20.74 3.40
CA VAL A 35 5.21 20.44 2.38
C VAL A 35 4.50 19.11 2.66
N GLN A 36 5.23 18.08 3.11
CA GLN A 36 4.63 16.81 3.52
C GLN A 36 3.72 16.98 4.74
N GLN A 37 4.13 17.79 5.71
CA GLN A 37 3.31 18.09 6.89
C GLN A 37 2.03 18.84 6.49
N LEU A 38 2.13 19.87 5.66
CA LEU A 38 0.96 20.59 5.14
C LEU A 38 0.00 19.66 4.39
N ASN A 39 0.51 18.76 3.55
CA ASN A 39 -0.33 17.78 2.87
C ASN A 39 -1.03 16.82 3.84
N ARG A 40 -0.34 16.37 4.89
CA ARG A 40 -0.94 15.54 5.94
C ARG A 40 -2.04 16.32 6.67
N ASP A 41 -1.78 17.57 7.03
CA ASP A 41 -2.73 18.42 7.73
C ASP A 41 -3.97 18.69 6.87
N LEU A 42 -3.81 19.02 5.58
CA LEU A 42 -4.91 19.18 4.64
C LEU A 42 -5.75 17.91 4.47
N ARG A 43 -5.13 16.73 4.46
CA ARG A 43 -5.84 15.43 4.39
C ARG A 43 -6.59 15.09 5.67
N THR A 44 -6.09 15.51 6.83
CA THR A 44 -6.78 15.29 8.11
C THR A 44 -7.97 16.22 8.31
N ARG A 45 -8.00 17.36 7.60
CA ARG A 45 -9.14 18.26 7.61
C ARG A 45 -10.28 17.64 6.80
N THR A 46 -11.43 17.53 7.44
CA THR A 46 -12.65 17.03 6.80
C THR A 46 -13.75 18.07 6.92
N CYS A 47 -14.51 18.25 5.85
CA CYS A 47 -15.71 19.06 5.83
C CYS A 47 -16.93 18.16 5.69
N MET A 48 -17.96 18.45 6.48
CA MET A 48 -19.21 17.72 6.46
C MET A 48 -20.30 18.61 5.86
N ALA A 49 -20.98 18.12 4.83
CA ALA A 49 -22.19 18.75 4.29
C ALA A 49 -23.35 17.76 4.31
N GLN A 50 -24.54 18.30 4.45
CA GLN A 50 -25.77 17.54 4.42
C GLN A 50 -26.65 18.05 3.28
N SER A 51 -27.32 17.13 2.58
CA SER A 51 -28.28 17.51 1.55
C SER A 51 -29.44 18.33 2.15
N PRO A 52 -30.10 19.21 1.37
CA PRO A 52 -31.16 20.10 1.89
C PRO A 52 -32.36 19.37 2.50
N ASP A 53 -32.61 18.15 2.04
CA ASP A 53 -33.65 17.22 2.49
C ASP A 53 -33.20 16.34 3.67
N GLN A 54 -31.99 16.56 4.19
CA GLN A 54 -31.37 15.84 5.29
C GLN A 54 -31.13 14.34 5.04
N MET A 55 -31.35 13.86 3.82
CA MET A 55 -31.26 12.44 3.46
C MET A 55 -29.84 11.89 3.39
N VAL A 56 -28.88 12.73 3.03
CA VAL A 56 -27.50 12.31 2.78
C VAL A 56 -26.57 13.22 3.56
N THR A 57 -25.67 12.63 4.33
CA THR A 57 -24.53 13.33 4.91
C THR A 57 -23.26 12.86 4.21
N VAL A 58 -22.49 13.84 3.73
CA VAL A 58 -21.24 13.64 3.02
C VAL A 58 -20.12 14.23 3.86
N VAL A 59 -19.05 13.47 4.04
CA VAL A 59 -17.79 13.96 4.60
C VAL A 59 -16.74 13.89 3.50
N VAL A 60 -16.18 15.04 3.12
CA VAL A 60 -15.05 15.17 2.19
C VAL A 60 -13.80 15.58 2.95
N ASP A 61 -12.62 15.18 2.45
CA ASP A 61 -11.37 15.73 2.94
C ASP A 61 -11.06 17.11 2.32
N GLY A 62 -10.01 17.77 2.81
CA GLY A 62 -9.60 19.09 2.34
C GLY A 62 -9.13 19.15 0.88
N VAL A 63 -8.96 18.00 0.22
CA VAL A 63 -8.61 17.88 -1.21
C VAL A 63 -9.87 17.65 -2.06
N GLY A 64 -11.04 17.49 -1.42
CA GLY A 64 -12.32 17.19 -2.08
C GLY A 64 -12.58 15.70 -2.30
N GLY A 65 -11.75 14.82 -1.73
CA GLY A 65 -11.96 13.38 -1.75
C GLY A 65 -13.09 12.95 -0.82
N LEU A 66 -13.99 12.09 -1.29
CA LEU A 66 -15.09 11.55 -0.49
C LEU A 66 -14.55 10.55 0.56
N ARG A 67 -14.71 10.88 1.85
CA ARG A 67 -14.26 10.03 2.97
C ARG A 67 -15.38 9.17 3.54
N GLN A 68 -16.56 9.75 3.70
CA GLN A 68 -17.71 9.06 4.26
C GLN A 68 -18.98 9.53 3.56
N LEU A 69 -19.84 8.56 3.27
CA LEU A 69 -21.17 8.78 2.75
C LEU A 69 -22.15 8.03 3.64
N SER A 70 -23.04 8.74 4.32
CA SER A 70 -24.10 8.15 5.11
C SER A 70 -25.46 8.60 4.58
N PHE A 71 -26.36 7.65 4.48
CA PHE A 71 -27.75 7.87 4.10
C PHE A 71 -28.61 7.72 5.33
N ASP A 72 -29.62 8.58 5.47
CA ASP A 72 -30.69 8.33 6.42
C ASP A 72 -31.46 7.08 6.00
N ARG A 73 -31.88 6.28 6.98
CA ARG A 73 -32.59 5.02 6.75
C ARG A 73 -33.93 5.27 6.06
N ASP A 74 -34.61 6.34 6.45
CA ASP A 74 -35.93 6.69 5.93
C ASP A 74 -35.85 7.16 4.46
N ALA A 75 -34.69 7.69 4.03
CA ALA A 75 -34.47 8.14 2.67
C ALA A 75 -34.52 6.99 1.65
N PHE A 76 -34.03 5.79 2.01
CA PHE A 76 -34.09 4.63 1.12
C PHE A 76 -35.50 4.09 0.90
N GLU A 77 -36.39 4.24 1.88
CA GLU A 77 -37.74 3.69 1.81
C GLU A 77 -38.69 4.59 1.00
N HIS A 78 -38.41 5.89 0.94
CA HIS A 78 -39.35 6.89 0.39
C HIS A 78 -38.86 7.58 -0.89
N HIS A 79 -37.61 7.38 -1.30
CA HIS A 79 -37.03 8.07 -2.47
C HIS A 79 -36.59 7.14 -3.58
N THR A 80 -36.58 7.67 -4.81
CA THR A 80 -36.08 6.94 -5.98
C THR A 80 -34.55 7.01 -6.02
N PRO A 81 -33.87 5.99 -6.60
CA PRO A 81 -32.42 6.00 -6.75
C PRO A 81 -31.87 7.23 -7.49
N ALA A 82 -32.64 7.78 -8.44
CA ALA A 82 -32.28 9.01 -9.15
C ALA A 82 -32.27 10.23 -8.20
N SER A 83 -33.30 10.37 -7.35
CA SER A 83 -33.36 11.46 -6.36
C SER A 83 -32.22 11.38 -5.35
N LEU A 84 -31.84 10.17 -4.93
CA LEU A 84 -30.70 9.98 -4.02
C LEU A 84 -29.37 10.34 -4.70
N ALA A 85 -29.17 9.94 -5.96
CA ALA A 85 -27.97 10.29 -6.71
C ALA A 85 -27.82 11.82 -6.87
N ASP A 86 -28.90 12.52 -7.16
CA ASP A 86 -28.92 13.99 -7.25
C ASP A 86 -28.61 14.63 -5.88
N ALA A 87 -29.18 14.12 -4.79
CA ALA A 87 -28.92 14.59 -3.43
C ALA A 87 -27.46 14.38 -3.01
N VAL A 88 -26.87 13.22 -3.33
CA VAL A 88 -25.43 12.94 -3.12
C VAL A 88 -24.59 13.93 -3.92
N GLY A 89 -24.87 14.11 -5.22
CA GLY A 89 -24.11 15.02 -6.07
C GLY A 89 -24.17 16.48 -5.61
N GLN A 90 -25.30 16.90 -5.04
CA GLN A 90 -25.44 18.22 -4.45
C GLN A 90 -24.69 18.35 -3.13
N ALA A 91 -24.85 17.39 -2.20
CA ALA A 91 -24.13 17.40 -0.93
C ALA A 91 -22.60 17.35 -1.11
N VAL A 92 -22.08 16.60 -2.10
CA VAL A 92 -20.65 16.59 -2.44
C VAL A 92 -20.18 17.95 -2.93
N ARG A 93 -20.91 18.60 -3.84
CA ARG A 93 -20.56 19.95 -4.32
C ARG A 93 -20.56 20.98 -3.19
N ASP A 94 -21.55 20.92 -2.32
CA ASP A 94 -21.65 21.81 -1.16
C ASP A 94 -20.51 21.57 -0.18
N ALA A 95 -20.12 20.32 0.07
CA ALA A 95 -18.98 19.96 0.92
C ALA A 95 -17.66 20.49 0.35
N ILE A 96 -17.45 20.33 -0.97
CA ILE A 96 -16.26 20.85 -1.66
C ILE A 96 -16.23 22.38 -1.56
N GLN A 97 -17.35 23.06 -1.80
CA GLN A 97 -17.42 24.52 -1.72
C GLN A 97 -17.20 25.03 -0.28
N GLN A 98 -17.68 24.31 0.74
CA GLN A 98 -17.39 24.63 2.13
C GLN A 98 -15.90 24.44 2.45
N SER A 99 -15.27 23.38 1.94
CA SER A 99 -13.84 23.13 2.15
C SER A 99 -12.95 24.20 1.50
N SER A 100 -13.31 24.69 0.30
CA SER A 100 -12.58 25.77 -0.37
C SER A 100 -12.73 27.10 0.37
N ASN A 101 -13.92 27.40 0.89
CA ASN A 101 -14.16 28.62 1.66
C ASN A 101 -13.45 28.60 3.02
N ALA A 102 -13.43 27.45 3.70
CA ALA A 102 -12.71 27.27 4.96
C ALA A 102 -11.19 27.45 4.78
N SER A 103 -10.66 27.03 3.62
CA SER A 103 -9.23 27.21 3.28
C SER A 103 -8.91 28.68 3.01
N ALA A 104 -9.77 29.39 2.26
CA ALA A 104 -9.58 30.82 1.95
C ALA A 104 -9.62 31.73 3.19
N LEU A 105 -10.38 31.36 4.23
CA LEU A 105 -10.42 32.11 5.50
C LEU A 105 -9.13 32.01 6.31
N LEU A 106 -8.36 30.93 6.16
CA LEU A 106 -7.13 30.70 6.92
C LEU A 106 -5.90 31.35 6.28
N GLU A 107 -5.90 31.53 4.96
CA GLU A 107 -4.84 32.29 4.27
C GLU A 107 -4.93 33.80 4.50
N GLY A 108 -6.07 34.29 5.03
CA GLY A 108 -6.32 35.71 5.25
C GLY A 108 -5.80 36.30 6.56
N ASP A 109 -5.45 35.48 7.56
CA ASP A 109 -5.17 35.96 8.93
C ASP A 109 -3.67 35.98 9.30
N ASP A 110 -2.78 35.47 8.42
CA ASP A 110 -1.32 35.50 8.63
C ASP A 110 -0.59 36.54 7.76
N ALA A 111 -1.34 37.37 7.03
CA ALA A 111 -0.82 38.49 6.25
C ALA A 111 -0.73 39.79 7.07
N ALA A 112 -0.17 39.73 8.28
CA ALA A 112 0.36 40.92 8.94
C ALA A 112 1.79 41.17 8.41
N PRO A 113 2.07 42.30 7.73
CA PRO A 113 3.37 42.53 7.13
C PRO A 113 4.37 42.89 8.22
N THR A 114 5.10 41.91 8.74
CA THR A 114 6.38 42.16 9.40
C THR A 114 7.42 42.44 8.31
N HIS A 115 7.39 43.66 7.79
CA HIS A 115 8.54 44.27 7.15
C HIS A 115 9.63 44.48 8.21
N ALA A 116 10.39 43.42 8.51
CA ALA A 116 11.71 43.56 9.07
C ALA A 116 12.65 43.92 7.93
N GLU A 117 13.21 45.13 8.01
CA GLU A 117 14.16 45.72 7.08
C GLU A 117 15.25 44.72 6.68
N SER A 118 15.26 44.30 5.40
CA SER A 118 16.46 43.78 4.78
C SER A 118 17.45 44.94 4.59
N PRO A 119 18.68 44.87 5.12
CA PRO A 119 19.68 45.89 4.85
C PRO A 119 20.00 45.86 3.35
N SER A 120 19.74 46.97 2.69
CA SER A 120 20.09 47.21 1.29
C SER A 120 21.60 47.05 1.09
N ALA A 121 22.03 45.90 0.59
CA ALA A 121 23.34 45.75 -0.02
C ALA A 121 23.33 46.45 -1.38
N ARG A 122 23.69 47.74 -1.39
CA ARG A 122 24.14 48.43 -2.60
C ARG A 122 25.46 47.82 -3.04
N HIS A 123 25.49 46.94 -4.04
CA HIS A 123 26.64 46.64 -4.91
C HIS A 123 26.02 46.17 -6.24
N GLY A 124 26.05 46.98 -7.29
CA GLY A 124 27.20 47.04 -8.18
C GLY A 124 26.87 46.21 -9.43
N ALA A 125 26.29 46.88 -10.44
CA ALA A 125 25.99 46.29 -11.74
C ALA A 125 27.29 45.81 -12.41
N GLY A 126 27.49 44.50 -12.44
CA GLY A 126 28.38 43.81 -13.37
C GLY A 126 27.54 42.85 -14.23
N PRO A 127 27.80 42.76 -15.54
CA PRO A 127 27.11 41.78 -16.38
C PRO A 127 27.43 40.36 -15.90
N PRO A 128 26.45 39.43 -15.94
CA PRO A 128 26.69 38.05 -15.54
C PRO A 128 27.74 37.41 -16.46
N PRO A 129 28.66 36.58 -15.91
CA PRO A 129 29.55 35.80 -16.74
C PRO A 129 28.74 34.78 -17.56
N ILE A 130 28.97 34.79 -18.87
CA ILE A 130 28.47 33.78 -19.80
C ILE A 130 29.18 32.47 -19.44
N LEU A 131 28.44 31.50 -18.91
CA LEU A 131 28.92 30.13 -18.77
C LEU A 131 28.96 29.51 -20.17
N GLU A 132 30.15 29.46 -20.75
CA GLU A 132 30.43 28.66 -21.94
C GLU A 132 30.22 27.18 -21.59
N SER A 133 29.21 26.60 -22.25
CA SER A 133 28.92 25.17 -22.23
C SER A 133 30.10 24.39 -22.80
N ASN A 134 30.94 23.86 -21.91
CA ASN A 134 32.01 22.96 -22.29
C ASN A 134 31.43 21.55 -22.44
N THR A 135 31.05 21.22 -23.66
CA THR A 135 30.72 19.86 -24.10
C THR A 135 32.03 19.13 -24.37
N ALA A 136 32.45 18.28 -23.43
CA ALA A 136 33.44 17.26 -23.71
C ALA A 136 33.14 16.01 -22.85
N GLU A 137 32.89 14.93 -23.58
CA GLU A 137 32.65 13.57 -23.13
C GLU A 137 33.88 12.99 -22.43
N GLU A 138 33.71 12.37 -21.25
CA GLU A 138 34.50 11.19 -20.82
C GLU A 138 33.67 10.35 -19.85
N PRO A 139 33.35 9.07 -20.15
CA PRO A 139 32.86 8.13 -19.17
C PRO A 139 34.04 7.41 -18.52
N LEU A 140 34.42 7.81 -17.31
CA LEU A 140 35.45 7.16 -16.51
C LEU A 140 34.91 6.82 -15.12
N PHE A 141 33.99 5.86 -15.07
CA PHE A 141 33.59 5.18 -13.83
C PHE A 141 33.88 3.69 -13.96
N THR A 142 35.12 3.33 -13.61
CA THR A 142 35.43 2.01 -13.03
C THR A 142 35.80 2.28 -11.58
N THR A 143 34.85 2.12 -10.67
CA THR A 143 35.13 2.10 -9.24
C THR A 143 34.66 0.76 -8.66
N GLN A 144 35.66 0.03 -8.16
CA GLN A 144 35.54 -1.22 -7.42
C GLN A 144 34.67 -1.04 -6.17
N PRO A 145 33.91 -2.06 -5.74
CA PRO A 145 33.29 -2.05 -4.43
C PRO A 145 34.36 -2.26 -3.35
N GLU A 146 34.53 -1.23 -2.52
CA GLU A 146 35.31 -1.27 -1.29
C GLU A 146 34.54 -2.10 -0.24
N VAL A 147 35.15 -3.19 0.21
CA VAL A 147 34.63 -4.06 1.27
C VAL A 147 34.75 -3.31 2.59
N VAL A 148 33.63 -2.77 3.08
CA VAL A 148 33.54 -2.24 4.44
C VAL A 148 33.42 -3.43 5.40
N GLU A 149 34.54 -3.82 6.01
CA GLU A 149 34.55 -4.68 7.19
C GLU A 149 33.81 -3.98 8.33
N ARG A 150 32.64 -4.52 8.71
CA ARG A 150 31.97 -4.15 9.95
C ARG A 150 32.78 -4.71 11.14
N PRO A 151 33.10 -3.90 12.16
CA PRO A 151 33.67 -4.41 13.39
C PRO A 151 32.65 -5.29 14.11
N ALA A 152 33.12 -6.45 14.56
CA ALA A 152 32.38 -7.39 15.40
C ALA A 152 31.94 -6.67 16.69
N ALA A 153 30.63 -6.52 16.86
CA ALA A 153 30.04 -6.10 18.12
C ALA A 153 29.88 -7.33 19.00
N ASP A 154 30.40 -7.22 20.23
CA ASP A 154 30.29 -8.16 21.33
C ASP A 154 28.86 -8.69 21.51
N GLU A 155 28.69 -10.00 21.36
CA GLU A 155 27.50 -10.71 21.80
C GLU A 155 27.61 -10.92 23.32
N GLU A 156 26.86 -10.12 24.08
CA GLU A 156 26.61 -10.41 25.50
C GLU A 156 25.68 -11.64 25.61
N PRO A 157 26.04 -12.66 26.43
CA PRO A 157 25.19 -13.83 26.63
C PRO A 157 23.98 -13.46 27.49
N LEU A 158 22.79 -13.55 26.89
CA LEU A 158 21.53 -13.49 27.62
C LEU A 158 21.47 -14.61 28.67
N GLU A 159 21.40 -14.20 29.93
CA GLU A 159 21.23 -15.08 31.07
C GLU A 159 19.96 -15.94 30.92
N ALA A 160 20.15 -17.25 31.00
CA ALA A 160 19.09 -18.22 31.04
C ALA A 160 18.29 -18.07 32.34
N GLU A 161 17.12 -17.45 32.27
CA GLU A 161 16.15 -17.50 33.36
C GLU A 161 15.75 -18.96 33.63
N GLN A 162 16.06 -19.39 34.85
CA GLN A 162 15.71 -20.68 35.43
C GLN A 162 14.18 -20.82 35.48
N LEU A 163 13.64 -21.63 34.57
CA LEU A 163 12.30 -22.18 34.68
C LEU A 163 12.26 -23.20 35.83
N VAL A 164 11.52 -22.85 36.88
CA VAL A 164 11.24 -23.69 38.04
C VAL A 164 10.33 -24.86 37.61
N PRO A 165 10.63 -26.13 37.96
CA PRO A 165 9.78 -27.26 37.60
C PRO A 165 8.50 -27.24 38.44
N VAL A 166 7.36 -27.00 37.78
CA VAL A 166 6.03 -27.20 38.37
C VAL A 166 5.78 -28.70 38.48
N ALA A 167 5.56 -29.15 39.72
CA ALA A 167 5.31 -30.53 40.08
C ALA A 167 4.17 -31.16 39.24
N ALA A 168 4.48 -32.31 38.65
CA ALA A 168 3.53 -33.18 37.98
C ALA A 168 2.48 -33.68 38.99
N VAL A 169 1.23 -33.31 38.76
CA VAL A 169 0.07 -33.96 39.36
C VAL A 169 -0.34 -35.06 38.39
N GLU A 170 -0.11 -36.31 38.78
CA GLU A 170 -0.59 -37.50 38.05
C GLU A 170 -2.11 -37.61 38.20
N PRO A 171 -2.89 -37.61 37.10
CA PRO A 171 -4.25 -38.12 37.15
C PRO A 171 -4.23 -39.65 37.07
N ILE A 172 -4.75 -40.28 38.12
CA ILE A 172 -5.07 -41.70 38.17
C ILE A 172 -6.17 -41.96 37.12
N PHE A 173 -5.82 -42.61 36.02
CA PHE A 173 -6.77 -43.14 35.05
C PHE A 173 -6.92 -44.64 35.29
N ASP A 174 -8.07 -45.03 35.83
CA ASP A 174 -8.55 -46.42 35.85
C ASP A 174 -8.57 -46.94 34.41
N SER A 175 -7.77 -47.98 34.18
CA SER A 175 -7.54 -48.59 32.87
C SER A 175 -8.53 -49.75 32.68
N ASP A 176 -9.62 -49.49 31.96
CA ASP A 176 -10.42 -50.57 31.37
C ASP A 176 -9.65 -51.20 30.19
N PRO A 177 -9.71 -52.54 30.00
CA PRO A 177 -8.97 -53.23 28.96
C PRO A 177 -9.48 -52.86 27.55
N ILE A 178 -8.60 -52.26 26.74
CA ILE A 178 -8.87 -51.92 25.34
C ILE A 178 -8.98 -53.22 24.51
N PRO A 179 -10.07 -53.43 23.74
CA PRO A 179 -10.19 -54.56 22.85
C PRO A 179 -9.18 -54.47 21.69
N VAL A 180 -8.47 -55.57 21.45
CA VAL A 180 -7.51 -55.77 20.36
C VAL A 180 -8.16 -55.44 19.02
N GLN A 181 -7.75 -54.32 18.40
CA GLN A 181 -8.20 -53.96 17.05
C GLN A 181 -7.49 -54.84 16.00
N VAL A 182 -8.30 -55.49 15.18
CA VAL A 182 -7.89 -56.23 13.98
C VAL A 182 -7.30 -55.23 12.97
N PRO A 183 -6.15 -55.52 12.32
CA PRO A 183 -5.54 -54.62 11.36
C PRO A 183 -6.50 -54.39 10.18
N MET A 184 -6.98 -53.15 10.03
CA MET A 184 -7.71 -52.72 8.86
C MET A 184 -6.77 -52.68 7.64
N PRO A 185 -7.25 -53.10 6.45
CA PRO A 185 -6.47 -53.01 5.23
C PRO A 185 -6.17 -51.55 4.88
N GLU A 186 -4.91 -51.33 4.48
CA GLU A 186 -4.37 -50.06 4.02
C GLU A 186 -5.25 -49.47 2.90
N PRO A 187 -5.81 -48.26 3.07
CA PRO A 187 -6.69 -47.66 2.08
C PRO A 187 -5.89 -47.33 0.81
N ALA A 188 -6.44 -47.70 -0.35
CA ALA A 188 -5.87 -47.40 -1.64
C ALA A 188 -5.60 -45.88 -1.80
N PRO A 189 -4.50 -45.47 -2.45
CA PRO A 189 -4.18 -44.07 -2.64
C PRO A 189 -5.32 -43.35 -3.37
N MET A 190 -5.85 -42.30 -2.74
CA MET A 190 -6.92 -41.52 -3.34
C MET A 190 -6.41 -40.81 -4.61
N PRO A 191 -7.24 -40.73 -5.67
CA PRO A 191 -6.89 -40.00 -6.88
C PRO A 191 -6.65 -38.51 -6.53
N VAL A 192 -5.54 -37.97 -7.00
CA VAL A 192 -5.23 -36.53 -6.93
C VAL A 192 -6.31 -35.79 -7.73
N SER A 193 -7.11 -34.97 -7.06
CA SER A 193 -8.14 -34.15 -7.70
C SER A 193 -7.51 -33.25 -8.77
N ALA A 194 -8.10 -33.22 -9.96
CA ALA A 194 -7.70 -32.29 -11.02
C ALA A 194 -7.86 -30.84 -10.55
N PRO A 195 -7.01 -29.90 -11.02
CA PRO A 195 -7.05 -28.50 -10.62
C PRO A 195 -8.43 -27.88 -10.89
N VAL A 196 -9.01 -27.26 -9.86
CA VAL A 196 -10.29 -26.56 -9.94
C VAL A 196 -10.06 -25.25 -10.70
N MET A 197 -10.68 -25.11 -11.85
CA MET A 197 -10.67 -23.84 -12.59
C MET A 197 -11.80 -22.95 -12.05
N ILE A 198 -11.44 -22.03 -11.16
CA ILE A 198 -12.37 -21.03 -10.66
C ILE A 198 -12.53 -19.98 -11.77
N GLN A 199 -13.75 -19.86 -12.28
CA GLN A 199 -14.07 -19.02 -13.43
C GLN A 199 -14.95 -17.88 -12.92
N ASP A 200 -14.40 -16.66 -12.89
CA ASP A 200 -15.22 -15.46 -12.76
C ASP A 200 -16.27 -15.48 -13.89
N PRO A 201 -17.54 -15.09 -13.63
CA PRO A 201 -18.60 -15.17 -14.63
C PRO A 201 -18.16 -14.44 -15.89
N ALA A 202 -18.29 -15.11 -17.04
CA ALA A 202 -17.74 -14.64 -18.30
C ALA A 202 -18.17 -13.19 -18.56
N PRO A 203 -17.22 -12.25 -18.76
CA PRO A 203 -17.57 -10.89 -19.14
C PRO A 203 -18.34 -10.91 -20.47
N PRO A 204 -19.25 -9.95 -20.71
CA PRO A 204 -19.95 -9.85 -21.98
C PRO A 204 -18.94 -9.77 -23.13
N ALA A 205 -19.26 -10.41 -24.26
CA ALA A 205 -18.37 -10.55 -25.42
C ALA A 205 -17.90 -9.18 -25.93
N ALA A 206 -16.72 -8.76 -25.50
CA ALA A 206 -16.05 -7.57 -25.99
C ALA A 206 -15.30 -7.89 -27.30
N ASP A 207 -15.22 -6.92 -28.21
CA ASP A 207 -14.47 -6.98 -29.47
C ASP A 207 -13.03 -7.47 -29.24
N GLN A 208 -12.76 -8.73 -29.62
CA GLN A 208 -11.57 -9.50 -29.21
C GLN A 208 -10.26 -9.11 -29.93
N SER A 209 -10.27 -8.10 -30.80
CA SER A 209 -9.12 -7.84 -31.69
C SER A 209 -8.12 -6.80 -31.15
N ALA A 210 -8.49 -6.03 -30.12
CA ALA A 210 -7.63 -4.96 -29.57
C ALA A 210 -6.99 -5.30 -28.20
N SER A 211 -7.49 -6.32 -27.50
CA SER A 211 -7.10 -6.63 -26.12
C SER A 211 -5.80 -7.42 -25.98
N GLY A 212 -5.39 -8.18 -27.01
CA GLY A 212 -4.15 -8.96 -26.97
C GLY A 212 -2.89 -8.10 -26.79
N SER A 213 -2.78 -7.00 -27.53
CA SER A 213 -1.61 -6.12 -27.45
C SER A 213 -1.50 -5.39 -26.11
N GLN A 214 -2.62 -5.07 -25.46
CA GLN A 214 -2.61 -4.41 -24.16
C GLN A 214 -2.16 -5.37 -23.05
N ILE A 215 -2.66 -6.61 -23.04
CA ILE A 215 -2.25 -7.63 -22.07
C ILE A 215 -0.75 -7.92 -22.20
N GLU A 216 -0.25 -8.07 -23.43
CA GLU A 216 1.18 -8.29 -23.68
C GLU A 216 2.05 -7.11 -23.21
N HIS A 217 1.61 -5.87 -23.43
CA HIS A 217 2.32 -4.69 -22.92
C HIS A 217 2.36 -4.65 -21.40
N VAL A 218 1.24 -4.93 -20.72
CA VAL A 218 1.20 -4.97 -19.25
C VAL A 218 2.09 -6.09 -18.72
N MET A 219 2.03 -7.30 -19.30
CA MET A 219 2.90 -8.41 -18.91
C MET A 219 4.38 -8.08 -19.13
N THR A 220 4.71 -7.40 -20.24
CA THR A 220 6.08 -6.93 -20.53
C THR A 220 6.54 -5.85 -19.55
N ALA A 221 5.63 -5.03 -19.03
CA ALA A 221 5.94 -4.05 -18.00
C ALA A 221 6.16 -4.73 -16.64
N LEU A 222 5.26 -5.62 -16.23
CA LEU A 222 5.33 -6.37 -14.98
C LEU A 222 6.60 -7.23 -14.90
N SER A 223 7.03 -7.84 -16.00
CA SER A 223 8.24 -8.69 -16.03
C SER A 223 9.53 -7.92 -15.76
N LYS A 224 9.54 -6.59 -15.94
CA LYS A 224 10.69 -5.71 -15.64
C LYS A 224 10.74 -5.28 -14.18
N LEU A 225 9.66 -5.46 -13.43
CA LEU A 225 9.58 -5.09 -12.02
C LEU A 225 10.16 -6.18 -11.13
N GLN A 226 10.75 -5.76 -10.01
CA GLN A 226 11.20 -6.67 -8.97
C GLN A 226 10.00 -7.42 -8.40
N SER A 227 10.19 -8.72 -8.15
CA SER A 227 9.19 -9.52 -7.45
C SER A 227 9.04 -9.07 -6.01
N TYR A 228 7.79 -8.99 -5.56
CA TYR A 228 7.41 -8.74 -4.19
C TYR A 228 7.38 -10.05 -3.41
N THR A 229 7.92 -10.03 -2.19
CA THR A 229 7.85 -11.16 -1.27
C THR A 229 7.24 -10.71 0.04
N GLY A 230 6.14 -11.36 0.45
CA GLY A 230 5.43 -11.03 1.66
C GLY A 230 3.94 -11.38 1.58
N ILE A 231 3.23 -11.09 2.66
CA ILE A 231 1.79 -11.30 2.70
C ILE A 231 1.09 -10.15 1.98
N VAL A 232 0.15 -10.48 1.09
CA VAL A 232 -0.77 -9.54 0.46
C VAL A 232 -2.21 -9.95 0.72
N THR A 233 -3.12 -8.97 0.66
CA THR A 233 -4.54 -9.20 0.92
C THR A 233 -5.39 -8.70 -0.24
N ARG A 234 -6.51 -9.37 -0.49
CA ARG A 234 -7.55 -8.91 -1.41
C ARG A 234 -8.91 -9.14 -0.76
N VAL A 235 -9.78 -8.14 -0.83
CA VAL A 235 -11.16 -8.26 -0.35
C VAL A 235 -12.07 -8.25 -1.57
N LEU A 236 -12.93 -9.26 -1.71
CA LEU A 236 -13.99 -9.23 -2.71
C LEU A 236 -15.17 -8.44 -2.15
N GLY A 237 -15.68 -7.47 -2.92
CA GLY A 237 -16.85 -6.64 -2.58
C GLY A 237 -18.19 -7.39 -2.51
N VAL A 238 -18.18 -8.65 -2.11
CA VAL A 238 -19.36 -9.49 -1.89
C VAL A 238 -19.93 -9.15 -0.53
N ARG A 239 -21.17 -8.64 -0.51
CA ARG A 239 -21.88 -8.25 0.72
C ARG A 239 -22.96 -9.25 1.14
N ASP A 240 -23.33 -10.17 0.26
CA ASP A 240 -24.30 -11.22 0.53
C ASP A 240 -23.63 -12.44 1.17
N PRO A 241 -24.02 -12.85 2.40
CA PRO A 241 -23.43 -14.00 3.08
C PRO A 241 -23.61 -15.33 2.33
N GLU A 242 -24.72 -15.53 1.63
CA GLU A 242 -24.97 -16.77 0.89
C GLU A 242 -24.02 -16.88 -0.31
N ARG A 243 -23.89 -15.79 -1.08
CA ARG A 243 -22.88 -15.69 -2.14
C ARG A 243 -21.45 -15.83 -1.60
N ALA A 244 -21.12 -15.24 -0.46
CA ALA A 244 -19.82 -15.38 0.16
C ALA A 244 -19.51 -16.84 0.54
N ALA A 245 -20.50 -17.56 1.09
CA ALA A 245 -20.39 -18.98 1.40
C ALA A 245 -20.24 -19.84 0.14
N ALA A 246 -20.97 -19.51 -0.94
CA ALA A 246 -20.86 -20.20 -2.22
C ALA A 246 -19.44 -20.05 -2.82
N ILE A 247 -18.92 -18.82 -2.88
CA ILE A 247 -17.54 -18.56 -3.34
C ILE A 247 -16.57 -19.33 -2.46
N ALA A 248 -16.69 -19.23 -1.14
CA ALA A 248 -15.77 -19.92 -0.25
C ALA A 248 -15.81 -21.44 -0.47
N ALA A 249 -16.98 -22.04 -0.74
CA ALA A 249 -17.14 -23.48 -0.98
C ALA A 249 -16.39 -23.99 -2.23
N GLU A 250 -16.06 -23.12 -3.18
CA GLU A 250 -15.26 -23.47 -4.38
C GLU A 250 -13.78 -23.72 -4.04
N TYR A 251 -13.31 -23.28 -2.87
CA TYR A 251 -11.92 -23.38 -2.44
C TYR A 251 -11.78 -24.51 -1.41
N GLN A 252 -11.13 -25.61 -1.79
CA GLN A 252 -10.80 -26.70 -0.88
C GLN A 252 -9.32 -26.65 -0.49
N LEU A 253 -9.00 -27.09 0.73
CA LEU A 253 -7.63 -27.13 1.22
C LEU A 253 -6.77 -28.05 0.35
N GLY A 254 -5.63 -27.55 -0.10
CA GLY A 254 -4.71 -28.27 -0.98
C GLY A 254 -4.99 -28.09 -2.48
N ASP A 255 -6.13 -27.50 -2.86
CA ASP A 255 -6.42 -27.22 -4.26
C ASP A 255 -5.41 -26.21 -4.84
N THR A 256 -5.04 -26.43 -6.10
CA THR A 256 -4.29 -25.46 -6.89
C THR A 256 -5.26 -24.69 -7.78
N ILE A 257 -5.19 -23.37 -7.65
CA ILE A 257 -5.98 -22.39 -8.39
C ILE A 257 -5.06 -21.74 -9.40
N ILE A 258 -5.51 -21.65 -10.64
CA ILE A 258 -4.80 -20.95 -11.71
C ILE A 258 -5.60 -19.72 -12.05
N GLU A 259 -5.03 -18.55 -11.75
CA GLU A 259 -5.66 -17.29 -12.03
C GLU A 259 -5.56 -16.98 -13.53
N ARG A 260 -6.68 -16.62 -14.15
CA ARG A 260 -6.75 -16.37 -15.59
C ARG A 260 -6.66 -14.89 -15.95
N THR A 261 -6.88 -14.04 -14.96
CA THR A 261 -6.92 -12.60 -15.12
C THR A 261 -5.80 -11.94 -14.31
N PHE A 262 -5.75 -10.62 -14.30
CA PHE A 262 -4.85 -9.93 -13.39
C PHE A 262 -5.44 -9.95 -11.98
N LEU A 263 -4.68 -10.45 -11.01
CA LEU A 263 -5.06 -10.41 -9.61
C LEU A 263 -4.42 -9.19 -8.95
N SER A 264 -5.19 -8.11 -8.80
CA SER A 264 -4.79 -6.98 -7.95
C SER A 264 -5.02 -7.32 -6.47
N THR A 265 -4.02 -7.02 -5.65
CA THR A 265 -3.94 -7.26 -4.20
C THR A 265 -3.21 -6.09 -3.54
N SER A 266 -3.17 -6.07 -2.20
CA SER A 266 -2.53 -5.00 -1.43
C SER A 266 -1.57 -5.57 -0.39
N ALA A 267 -0.35 -5.04 -0.34
CA ALA A 267 0.62 -5.29 0.72
C ALA A 267 0.19 -4.69 2.06
N ASN A 268 -0.71 -3.69 2.04
CA ASN A 268 -1.33 -3.15 3.23
C ASN A 268 -2.51 -4.05 3.60
N PRO A 269 -2.66 -4.44 4.88
CA PRO A 269 -3.79 -5.27 5.30
C PRO A 269 -5.09 -4.51 5.00
N ALA A 270 -5.88 -5.04 4.07
CA ALA A 270 -7.14 -4.44 3.67
C ALA A 270 -8.07 -4.35 4.90
N TYR A 271 -8.58 -3.14 5.16
CA TYR A 271 -9.59 -2.95 6.18
C TYR A 271 -10.81 -3.80 5.80
N THR A 272 -11.31 -4.61 6.74
CA THR A 272 -12.42 -5.57 6.54
C THR A 272 -13.78 -4.90 6.24
N GLY A 273 -13.81 -3.61 5.89
CA GLY A 273 -15.03 -2.83 5.75
C GLY A 273 -15.89 -3.18 4.54
N ASP A 274 -15.28 -3.62 3.43
CA ASP A 274 -15.99 -3.59 2.14
C ASP A 274 -16.42 -4.96 1.58
N GLY A 275 -16.07 -6.07 2.23
CA GLY A 275 -16.38 -7.40 1.68
C GLY A 275 -16.37 -8.57 2.67
N LEU A 276 -17.17 -9.58 2.37
CA LEU A 276 -17.33 -10.80 3.17
C LEU A 276 -16.37 -11.92 2.78
N VAL A 277 -15.59 -11.79 1.70
CA VAL A 277 -14.56 -12.77 1.33
C VAL A 277 -13.22 -12.06 1.23
N ARG A 278 -12.25 -12.54 2.00
CA ARG A 278 -10.87 -12.06 1.99
C ARG A 278 -9.94 -13.17 1.53
N TYR A 279 -8.98 -12.82 0.70
CA TYR A 279 -7.82 -13.64 0.39
C TYR A 279 -6.61 -13.09 1.13
N THR A 280 -5.88 -14.00 1.78
CA THR A 280 -4.58 -13.72 2.38
C THR A 280 -3.55 -14.57 1.63
N ILE A 281 -2.70 -13.94 0.83
CA ILE A 281 -1.79 -14.62 -0.09
C ILE A 281 -0.35 -14.45 0.41
N ASP A 282 0.36 -15.55 0.57
CA ASP A 282 1.82 -15.56 0.74
C ASP A 282 2.49 -15.48 -0.63
N ALA A 283 2.89 -14.26 -1.01
CA ALA A 283 3.53 -13.95 -2.28
C ALA A 283 5.05 -14.17 -2.18
N ARG A 284 5.62 -14.93 -3.12
CA ARG A 284 7.03 -15.32 -3.12
C ARG A 284 7.72 -15.20 -4.48
N HIS A 285 6.97 -15.20 -5.58
CA HIS A 285 7.51 -15.43 -6.91
C HIS A 285 7.15 -14.31 -7.90
N ASP A 286 5.89 -14.19 -8.32
CA ASP A 286 5.50 -13.41 -9.49
C ASP A 286 4.73 -12.13 -9.17
N GLY A 287 4.26 -11.96 -7.93
CA GLY A 287 3.64 -10.72 -7.49
C GLY A 287 4.53 -9.50 -7.70
N LYS A 288 4.03 -8.45 -8.36
CA LYS A 288 4.77 -7.21 -8.64
C LYS A 288 4.17 -6.04 -7.89
N LEU A 289 5.01 -5.34 -7.11
CA LEU A 289 4.61 -4.10 -6.44
C LEU A 289 4.54 -2.97 -7.48
N ILE A 290 3.35 -2.49 -7.77
CA ILE A 290 3.09 -1.42 -8.76
C ILE A 290 2.72 -0.09 -8.11
N GLY A 291 2.82 0.02 -6.79
CA GLY A 291 2.42 1.22 -6.06
C GLY A 291 3.05 2.51 -6.58
N ALA A 292 4.33 2.46 -7.00
CA ALA A 292 5.04 3.63 -7.51
C ALA A 292 4.59 4.12 -8.91
N ILE A 293 3.82 3.31 -9.66
CA ILE A 293 3.38 3.62 -11.03
C ILE A 293 1.86 3.72 -11.17
N SER A 294 1.11 3.32 -10.13
CA SER A 294 -0.34 3.44 -10.05
C SER A 294 -0.70 4.80 -9.45
N GLU A 295 -1.70 5.48 -10.02
CA GLU A 295 -2.09 6.86 -9.65
C GLU A 295 -2.35 7.00 -8.13
N ASP A 296 -2.91 5.94 -7.52
CA ASP A 296 -3.15 5.86 -6.08
C ASP A 296 -2.35 4.75 -5.38
N GLY A 297 -1.58 3.96 -6.13
CA GLY A 297 -1.07 2.68 -5.65
C GLY A 297 -0.02 2.76 -4.54
N GLU A 298 0.67 3.90 -4.39
CA GLU A 298 1.68 4.09 -3.33
C GLU A 298 1.02 4.06 -1.95
N GLN A 299 -0.22 4.55 -1.83
CA GLN A 299 -0.99 4.52 -0.58
C GLN A 299 -1.50 3.12 -0.26
N PHE A 300 -1.79 2.32 -1.29
CA PHE A 300 -2.37 0.99 -1.13
C PHE A 300 -1.34 -0.13 -1.15
N GLY A 301 -0.07 0.14 -1.49
CA GLY A 301 0.93 -0.91 -1.65
C GLY A 301 0.46 -1.97 -2.64
N GLU A 302 -0.06 -1.53 -3.79
CA GLU A 302 -0.71 -2.43 -4.75
C GLU A 302 0.29 -3.47 -5.31
N VAL A 303 -0.07 -4.74 -5.20
CA VAL A 303 0.68 -5.88 -5.75
C VAL A 303 -0.20 -6.60 -6.76
N VAL A 304 0.30 -6.76 -7.99
CA VAL A 304 -0.43 -7.40 -9.09
C VAL A 304 0.24 -8.71 -9.49
N PHE A 305 -0.57 -9.75 -9.65
CA PHE A 305 -0.17 -11.00 -10.27
C PHE A 305 -0.72 -11.08 -11.69
N GLY A 306 0.09 -11.59 -12.62
CA GLY A 306 -0.31 -11.76 -14.02
C GLY A 306 -1.22 -12.97 -14.24
N PRO A 307 -1.91 -13.05 -15.40
CA PRO A 307 -2.58 -14.27 -15.84
C PRO A 307 -1.62 -15.47 -15.87
N GLY A 308 -2.11 -16.62 -15.39
CA GLY A 308 -1.36 -17.87 -15.28
C GLY A 308 -0.77 -18.12 -13.90
N SER A 309 -0.79 -17.13 -13.00
CA SER A 309 -0.29 -17.29 -11.62
C SER A 309 -1.04 -18.41 -10.91
N ALA A 310 -0.30 -19.28 -10.23
CA ALA A 310 -0.85 -20.43 -9.53
C ALA A 310 -0.79 -20.24 -8.02
N PHE A 311 -1.84 -20.65 -7.32
CA PHE A 311 -1.95 -20.53 -5.87
C PHE A 311 -2.45 -21.84 -5.26
N ARG A 312 -1.86 -22.27 -4.15
CA ARG A 312 -2.35 -23.37 -3.34
C ARG A 312 -3.20 -22.86 -2.20
N VAL A 313 -4.38 -23.44 -1.99
CA VAL A 313 -5.21 -23.12 -0.82
C VAL A 313 -4.62 -23.76 0.43
N THR A 314 -4.12 -22.96 1.36
CA THR A 314 -3.46 -23.43 2.59
C THR A 314 -4.36 -23.35 3.82
N GLY A 315 -5.38 -22.51 3.78
CA GLY A 315 -6.26 -22.28 4.92
C GLY A 315 -7.61 -21.72 4.51
N LYS A 316 -8.63 -21.99 5.33
CA LYS A 316 -9.95 -21.38 5.20
C LYS A 316 -10.55 -21.17 6.57
N ARG A 317 -10.98 -19.94 6.88
CA ARG A 317 -11.52 -19.58 8.19
C ARG A 317 -12.81 -18.79 8.02
N TYR A 318 -13.86 -19.22 8.73
CA TYR A 318 -15.10 -18.47 8.84
C TYR A 318 -15.06 -17.56 10.07
N TYR A 319 -15.52 -16.33 9.91
CA TYR A 319 -15.63 -15.32 10.96
C TYR A 319 -17.11 -15.04 11.25
N PRO A 320 -17.70 -15.61 12.32
CA PRO A 320 -19.13 -15.46 12.61
C PRO A 320 -19.56 -14.01 12.85
N SER A 321 -18.69 -13.16 13.38
CA SER A 321 -18.98 -11.75 13.70
C SER A 321 -19.34 -10.92 12.47
N ILE A 322 -18.68 -11.17 11.35
CA ILE A 322 -18.91 -10.49 10.07
C ILE A 322 -19.64 -11.38 9.06
N ARG A 323 -19.90 -12.64 9.39
CA ARG A 323 -20.39 -13.68 8.47
C ARG A 323 -19.54 -13.79 7.20
N GLY A 324 -18.24 -13.63 7.37
CA GLY A 324 -17.26 -13.58 6.29
C GLY A 324 -16.29 -14.74 6.32
N TRP A 325 -15.59 -14.94 5.21
CA TRP A 325 -14.58 -15.96 4.99
C TRP A 325 -13.22 -15.34 4.72
N ASP A 326 -12.19 -15.95 5.26
CA ASP A 326 -10.79 -15.68 4.94
C ASP A 326 -10.18 -16.94 4.34
N ILE A 327 -9.62 -16.81 3.15
CA ILE A 327 -9.05 -17.89 2.37
C ILE A 327 -7.55 -17.61 2.28
N ALA A 328 -6.75 -18.48 2.89
CA ALA A 328 -5.30 -18.38 2.85
C ALA A 328 -4.77 -19.12 1.63
N LEU A 329 -3.93 -18.45 0.86
CA LEU A 329 -3.34 -18.90 -0.38
C LEU A 329 -1.81 -18.81 -0.28
N GLU A 330 -1.11 -19.75 -0.90
CA GLU A 330 0.35 -19.71 -1.08
C GLU A 330 0.65 -19.70 -2.58
N GLU A 331 1.46 -18.76 -3.04
CA GLU A 331 1.86 -18.71 -4.45
C GLU A 331 2.75 -19.90 -4.83
N LEU A 332 2.43 -20.52 -5.95
CA LEU A 332 3.22 -21.57 -6.59
C LEU A 332 3.88 -20.94 -7.84
N GLY A 333 5.21 -20.77 -7.80
CA GLY A 333 5.97 -20.16 -8.90
C GLY A 333 6.08 -20.99 -10.16
#